data_AF-A0A7C2IX77-F1
#
_entry.id   AF-A0A7C2IX77-F1
#
_cell.length_a   1.000
_cell.length_b   1.000
_cell.length_c   1.000
_cell.angle_alpha   90.00
_cell.angle_beta   90.00
_cell.angle_gamma   90.00
#
_symmetry.space_group_name_H-M   'P 1'
#
loop_
_entity.id
_entity.type
_entity.pdbx_description
1 polymer ?
#
loop_
_entity_poly.entity_id
_entity_poly.type
_entity_poly.pdbx_seq_one_letter_code
_entity_poly.pdbx_strand_id
1 'polypeptide(L)'
;RKVSVFISEGCRVLQTQTTSDLNNTIARATRANVVFYSIDPRGLDSLGLTAADDLGGGDVGEFLAERRNRYFDSQDSLSALANDTGGKFFRNSNDLKRGLEGMLEENSAYYVLGFQPEEGKWDGKYHTLNPVSPVSSPSIPYEQRESGQIKRRAEP
;
A
#
# COMPACT_ATOMS: atom_id res chain seq x y z
N ARG A 1 -14.62 -5.05 -0.86
CA ARG A 1 -13.74 -3.87 -0.68
C ARG A 1 -13.01 -3.65 -2.01
N LYS A 2 -12.95 -2.43 -2.54
CA LYS A 2 -12.24 -2.11 -3.78
C LYS A 2 -10.85 -1.56 -3.45
N VAL A 3 -9.87 -1.93 -4.26
CA VAL A 3 -8.47 -1.51 -4.08
C VAL A 3 -8.06 -0.72 -5.30
N SER A 4 -7.45 0.43 -5.09
CA SER A 4 -6.82 1.22 -6.15
C SER A 4 -5.37 1.49 -5.77
N VAL A 5 -4.45 1.30 -6.71
CA VAL A 5 -3.04 1.66 -6.54
C VAL A 5 -2.80 2.97 -7.26
N PHE A 6 -2.17 3.92 -6.58
CA PHE A 6 -1.86 5.25 -7.08
C PHE A 6 -0.35 5.46 -7.10
N ILE A 7 0.23 5.58 -8.29
CA ILE A 7 1.68 5.75 -8.47
C ILE A 7 1.91 7.18 -8.94
N SER A 8 2.62 7.98 -8.15
CA SER A 8 2.85 9.39 -8.43
C SER A 8 3.99 9.92 -7.55
N GLU A 9 4.70 10.94 -8.02
CA GLU A 9 5.68 11.69 -7.20
C GLU A 9 5.00 12.66 -6.22
N GLY A 10 3.67 12.71 -6.27
CA GLY A 10 2.83 13.56 -5.45
C GLY A 10 2.35 14.81 -6.16
N CYS A 11 1.39 15.48 -5.56
CA CYS A 11 0.97 16.80 -5.96
C CYS A 11 1.30 17.77 -4.82
N ARG A 12 1.89 18.91 -5.15
CA ARG A 12 2.10 19.95 -4.14
C ARG A 12 0.75 20.55 -3.78
N VAL A 13 0.39 20.48 -2.51
CA VAL A 13 -0.78 21.14 -1.95
C VAL A 13 -0.47 22.63 -1.85
N LEU A 14 -0.48 23.35 -2.97
CA LEU A 14 -0.03 24.74 -3.01
C LEU A 14 -1.10 25.74 -2.57
N GLN A 15 -2.32 25.31 -2.24
CA GLN A 15 -3.43 26.19 -1.89
C GLN A 15 -4.46 25.48 -1.00
N THR A 16 -5.30 26.25 -0.31
CA THR A 16 -6.45 25.77 0.47
C THR A 16 -7.43 24.92 -0.34
N GLN A 17 -7.57 25.22 -1.64
CA GLN A 17 -8.45 24.47 -2.56
C GLN A 17 -7.98 23.03 -2.78
N THR A 18 -6.67 22.81 -2.91
CA THR A 18 -6.11 21.47 -3.11
C THR A 18 -6.34 20.59 -1.87
N THR A 19 -6.28 21.16 -0.66
CA THR A 19 -6.61 20.44 0.58
C THR A 19 -8.09 20.06 0.65
N SER A 20 -9.00 20.97 0.25
CA SER A 20 -10.44 20.67 0.22
C SER A 20 -10.78 19.58 -0.80
N ASP A 21 -10.12 19.59 -1.96
CA ASP A 21 -10.33 18.59 -3.01
C ASP A 21 -9.82 17.21 -2.59
N LEU A 22 -8.65 17.16 -1.94
CA LEU A 22 -8.10 15.93 -1.37
C LEU A 22 -9.06 15.34 -0.32
N ASN A 23 -9.52 16.17 0.62
CA ASN A 23 -10.46 15.74 1.66
C ASN A 23 -11.80 15.26 1.07
N ASN A 24 -12.32 15.94 0.04
CA ASN A 24 -13.54 15.53 -0.66
C ASN A 24 -13.34 14.18 -1.37
N THR A 25 -12.17 14.00 -2.00
CA THR A 25 -11.80 12.75 -2.68
C THR A 25 -11.72 11.60 -1.69
N ILE A 26 -11.02 11.77 -0.56
CA ILE A 26 -10.94 10.79 0.53
C ILE A 26 -12.34 10.45 1.03
N ALA A 27 -13.17 11.45 1.33
CA ALA A 27 -14.52 11.21 1.82
C ALA A 27 -15.40 10.45 0.82
N ARG A 28 -15.26 10.70 -0.48
CA ARG A 28 -15.96 9.94 -1.54
C ARG A 28 -15.43 8.51 -1.63
N ALA A 29 -14.12 8.31 -1.57
CA ALA A 29 -13.48 7.01 -1.62
C ALA A 29 -13.93 6.11 -0.46
N THR A 30 -13.90 6.64 0.76
CA THR A 30 -14.34 5.94 1.97
C THR A 30 -15.82 5.56 1.89
N ARG A 31 -16.71 6.46 1.45
CA ARG A 31 -18.13 6.13 1.22
C ARG A 31 -18.34 5.08 0.13
N ALA A 32 -17.48 5.05 -0.87
CA ALA A 32 -17.54 4.08 -1.97
C ALA A 32 -16.82 2.75 -1.65
N ASN A 33 -16.31 2.58 -0.42
CA ASN A 33 -15.52 1.42 0.01
C ASN A 33 -14.31 1.15 -0.91
N VAL A 34 -13.64 2.24 -1.31
CA VAL A 34 -12.40 2.23 -2.10
C VAL A 34 -11.25 2.59 -1.18
N VAL A 35 -10.20 1.78 -1.21
CA VAL A 35 -8.96 2.02 -0.48
C VAL A 35 -7.85 2.32 -1.47
N PHE A 36 -7.10 3.39 -1.22
CA PHE A 36 -5.92 3.74 -2.00
C PHE A 36 -4.65 3.24 -1.33
N TYR A 37 -3.80 2.60 -2.13
CA TYR A 37 -2.39 2.41 -1.82
C TYR A 37 -1.59 3.35 -2.70
N SER A 38 -0.67 4.12 -2.13
CA SER A 38 0.14 5.08 -2.88
C SER A 38 1.59 4.62 -2.96
N ILE A 39 2.25 4.94 -4.07
CA ILE A 39 3.66 4.61 -4.33
C ILE A 39 4.35 5.85 -4.91
N ASP A 40 5.44 6.26 -4.27
CA ASP A 40 6.36 7.25 -4.83
C ASP A 40 7.42 6.54 -5.68
N PRO A 41 7.42 6.69 -7.02
CA PRO A 41 8.32 5.96 -7.90
C PRO A 41 9.76 6.45 -7.82
N ARG A 42 10.04 7.59 -7.15
CA ARG A 42 11.40 8.14 -6.98
C ARG A 42 12.30 7.20 -6.17
N GLY A 43 11.72 6.26 -5.42
CA GLY A 43 12.47 5.27 -4.67
C GLY A 43 13.28 5.90 -3.54
N LEU A 44 14.49 5.41 -3.32
CA LEU A 44 15.41 5.99 -2.34
C LEU A 44 16.22 7.15 -2.96
N ASP A 45 15.81 8.39 -2.70
CA ASP A 45 16.55 9.58 -3.09
C ASP A 45 17.54 10.01 -1.99
N SER A 46 18.77 10.33 -2.36
CA SER A 46 19.81 10.81 -1.44
C SER A 46 19.64 12.30 -1.08
N LEU A 47 18.81 13.03 -1.84
CA LEU A 47 18.53 14.47 -1.70
C LEU A 47 19.78 15.36 -1.66
N GLY A 48 20.93 14.83 -2.07
CA GLY A 48 22.19 15.56 -2.18
C GLY A 48 22.36 16.22 -3.54
N LEU A 49 23.46 16.95 -3.69
CA LEU A 49 23.85 17.50 -4.99
C LEU A 49 24.25 16.39 -5.95
N THR A 50 23.88 16.59 -7.20
CA THR A 50 24.20 15.76 -8.35
C THR A 50 24.82 16.62 -9.43
N ALA A 51 25.48 16.00 -10.41
CA ALA A 51 26.04 16.71 -11.55
C ALA A 51 24.97 17.39 -12.44
N ALA A 52 23.69 17.11 -12.22
CA ALA A 52 22.57 17.73 -12.92
C ALA A 52 22.03 18.99 -12.23
N ASP A 53 22.49 19.31 -11.01
CA ASP A 53 22.03 20.48 -10.27
C ASP A 53 22.75 21.74 -10.74
N ASP A 54 21.98 22.73 -11.22
CA ASP A 54 22.49 24.08 -11.49
C ASP A 54 22.29 24.95 -10.26
N LEU A 55 23.39 25.26 -9.58
CA LEU A 55 23.38 26.04 -8.35
C LEU A 55 23.44 27.55 -8.60
N GLY A 56 23.76 28.00 -9.83
CA GLY A 56 23.80 29.42 -10.20
C GLY A 56 24.65 30.34 -9.31
N GLY A 57 25.52 29.80 -8.44
CA GLY A 57 26.25 30.55 -7.41
C GLY A 57 25.47 30.90 -6.14
N GLY A 58 24.28 30.33 -5.94
CA GLY A 58 23.47 30.50 -4.73
C GLY A 58 23.95 29.69 -3.51
N ASP A 59 23.28 29.90 -2.37
CA ASP A 59 23.61 29.17 -1.14
C ASP A 59 23.24 27.68 -1.26
N VAL A 60 24.25 26.82 -1.10
CA VAL A 60 24.08 25.36 -1.22
C VAL A 60 23.19 24.80 -0.11
N GLY A 61 23.25 25.38 1.09
CA GLY A 61 22.44 24.95 2.22
C GLY A 61 20.95 25.22 1.99
N GLU A 62 20.63 26.41 1.49
CA GLU A 62 19.27 26.81 1.11
C GLU A 62 18.74 25.94 -0.01
N PHE A 63 19.52 25.72 -1.08
CA PHE A 63 19.12 24.86 -2.19
C PHE A 63 18.77 23.42 -1.74
N LEU A 64 19.63 22.83 -0.89
CA LEU A 64 19.40 21.48 -0.36
C LEU A 64 18.20 21.44 0.59
N ALA A 65 18.01 22.48 1.41
CA ALA A 65 16.83 22.59 2.28
C ALA A 65 15.54 22.68 1.46
N GLU A 66 15.51 23.50 0.41
CA GLU A 66 14.36 23.61 -0.50
C GLU A 66 14.10 22.31 -1.25
N ARG A 67 15.14 21.62 -1.75
CA ARG A 67 14.99 20.31 -2.39
C ARG A 67 14.35 19.30 -1.44
N ARG A 68 14.81 19.26 -0.20
CA ARG A 68 14.26 18.39 0.84
C ARG A 68 12.81 18.71 1.16
N ASN A 69 12.47 19.99 1.33
CA ASN A 69 11.10 20.41 1.60
C ASN A 69 10.19 20.03 0.42
N ARG A 70 10.59 20.33 -0.82
CA ARG A 70 9.83 19.94 -2.02
C ARG A 70 9.60 18.44 -2.13
N TYR A 71 10.58 17.64 -1.71
CA TYR A 71 10.48 16.18 -1.71
C TYR A 71 9.44 15.68 -0.70
N PHE A 72 9.48 16.17 0.54
CA PHE A 72 8.52 15.77 1.58
C PHE A 72 7.12 16.33 1.34
N ASP A 73 6.99 17.59 0.92
CA ASP A 73 5.70 18.22 0.64
C ASP A 73 4.92 17.46 -0.44
N SER A 74 5.62 16.90 -1.44
CA SER A 74 4.95 16.11 -2.48
C SER A 74 4.46 14.75 -1.94
N GLN A 75 5.19 14.16 -0.99
CA GLN A 75 4.84 12.89 -0.35
C GLN A 75 3.64 12.99 0.61
N ASP A 76 3.39 14.16 1.21
CA ASP A 76 2.31 14.35 2.19
C ASP A 76 0.92 14.07 1.60
N SER A 77 0.67 14.52 0.37
CA SER A 77 -0.61 14.26 -0.32
C SER A 77 -0.87 12.77 -0.56
N LEU A 78 0.18 12.02 -0.92
CA LEU A 78 0.12 10.57 -1.14
C LEU A 78 -0.06 9.82 0.17
N SER A 79 0.58 10.30 1.23
CA SER A 79 0.44 9.77 2.59
C SER A 79 -1.00 9.93 3.09
N ALA A 80 -1.56 11.14 2.99
CA ALA A 80 -2.92 11.44 3.40
C ALA A 80 -3.94 10.59 2.61
N LEU A 81 -3.85 10.57 1.27
CA LEU A 81 -4.78 9.78 0.44
C LEU A 81 -4.80 8.30 0.83
N ALA A 82 -3.64 7.69 1.04
CA ALA A 82 -3.56 6.27 1.36
C ALA A 82 -4.00 5.98 2.80
N ASN A 83 -3.43 6.69 3.78
CA ASN A 83 -3.70 6.43 5.19
C ASN A 83 -5.16 6.75 5.54
N ASP A 84 -5.71 7.85 5.03
CA ASP A 84 -7.07 8.29 5.38
C ASP A 84 -8.16 7.47 4.68
N THR A 85 -7.79 6.69 3.65
CA THR A 85 -8.67 5.67 3.05
C THR A 85 -8.40 4.26 3.58
N GLY A 86 -7.48 4.09 4.53
CA GLY A 86 -7.19 2.81 5.18
C GLY A 86 -6.26 1.88 4.39
N GLY A 87 -5.44 2.44 3.50
CA GLY A 87 -4.38 1.75 2.78
C GLY A 87 -3.00 2.11 3.34
N LYS A 88 -1.97 1.98 2.51
CA LYS A 88 -0.58 2.28 2.89
C LYS A 88 0.14 3.07 1.80
N PHE A 89 1.04 3.95 2.23
CA PHE A 89 1.95 4.67 1.36
C PHE A 89 3.34 4.02 1.38
N PHE A 90 3.80 3.58 0.21
CA PHE A 90 5.15 3.05 0.01
C PHE A 90 6.06 4.15 -0.55
N ARG A 91 7.10 4.49 0.21
CA ARG A 91 8.07 5.54 -0.13
C ARG A 91 9.48 5.12 0.26
N ASN A 92 10.48 5.82 -0.28
CA ASN A 92 11.88 5.70 0.11
C ASN A 92 12.40 4.26 0.06
N SER A 93 11.91 3.48 -0.90
CA SER A 93 12.26 2.07 -1.06
C SER A 93 12.43 1.74 -2.54
N ASN A 94 13.48 1.01 -2.86
CA ASN A 94 13.68 0.42 -4.18
C ASN A 94 13.01 -0.96 -4.31
N ASP A 95 12.43 -1.48 -3.22
CA ASP A 95 11.74 -2.77 -3.19
C ASP A 95 10.21 -2.55 -3.28
N LEU A 96 9.77 -2.17 -4.48
CA LEU A 96 8.34 -2.00 -4.80
C LEU A 96 7.60 -3.34 -4.78
N LYS A 97 8.30 -4.43 -5.08
CA LYS A 97 7.76 -5.78 -5.10
C LYS A 97 7.25 -6.17 -3.71
N ARG A 98 8.07 -5.99 -2.67
CA ARG A 98 7.69 -6.27 -1.28
C ARG A 98 6.50 -5.42 -0.82
N GLY A 99 6.41 -4.17 -1.26
CA GLY A 99 5.26 -3.31 -0.97
C GLY A 99 3.97 -3.84 -1.59
N LEU A 100 4.04 -4.24 -2.87
CA LEU A 100 2.92 -4.83 -3.59
C LEU A 100 2.49 -6.18 -3.01
N GLU A 101 3.45 -7.03 -2.65
CA GLU A 101 3.18 -8.32 -2.00
C GLU A 101 2.44 -8.14 -0.67
N GLY A 102 2.88 -7.21 0.18
CA GLY A 102 2.19 -6.90 1.43
C GLY A 102 0.77 -6.35 1.21
N MET A 103 0.57 -5.52 0.19
CA MET A 103 -0.77 -5.06 -0.19
C MET A 103 -1.68 -6.22 -0.63
N LEU A 104 -1.15 -7.16 -1.43
CA LEU A 104 -1.90 -8.32 -1.90
C LEU A 104 -2.26 -9.25 -0.73
N GLU A 105 -1.32 -9.52 0.17
CA GLU A 105 -1.52 -10.35 1.36
C GLU A 105 -2.57 -9.74 2.32
N GLU A 106 -2.56 -8.42 2.50
CA GLU A 106 -3.57 -7.71 3.29
C GLU A 106 -4.98 -7.71 2.66
N ASN A 107 -5.08 -8.01 1.36
CA ASN A 107 -6.34 -8.05 0.63
C ASN A 107 -6.79 -9.44 0.19
N SER A 108 -5.96 -10.48 0.39
CA SER A 108 -6.14 -11.79 -0.23
C SER A 108 -7.15 -12.71 0.48
N ALA A 109 -8.22 -12.18 1.09
CA ALA A 109 -9.26 -13.03 1.68
C ALA A 109 -10.68 -12.66 1.21
N TYR A 110 -11.15 -13.34 0.17
CA TYR A 110 -12.58 -13.53 -0.07
C TYR A 110 -12.82 -14.98 -0.52
N TYR A 111 -13.55 -15.76 0.29
CA TYR A 111 -14.02 -17.08 -0.09
C TYR A 111 -15.35 -16.91 -0.86
N VAL A 112 -15.39 -17.34 -2.12
CA VAL A 112 -16.65 -17.52 -2.85
C VAL A 112 -17.15 -18.93 -2.56
N LEU A 113 -18.17 -19.04 -1.72
CA LEU A 113 -18.92 -20.29 -1.55
C LEU A 113 -19.96 -20.38 -2.67
N GLY A 114 -19.62 -21.11 -3.75
CA GLY A 114 -20.58 -21.50 -4.77
C GLY A 114 -21.23 -22.83 -4.37
N PHE A 115 -22.53 -22.82 -4.10
CA PHE A 115 -23.33 -24.04 -3.97
C PHE A 115 -24.13 -24.25 -5.26
N GLN A 116 -23.85 -25.35 -5.96
CA GLN A 116 -24.68 -25.81 -7.07
C GLN A 116 -25.40 -27.10 -6.62
N PRO A 117 -26.74 -27.07 -6.44
CA PRO A 117 -27.49 -28.29 -6.17
C PRO A 117 -27.31 -29.28 -7.33
N GLU A 118 -27.25 -30.58 -7.03
CA GLU A 118 -27.33 -31.63 -8.05
C GLU A 118 -28.62 -31.47 -8.87
N GLU A 119 -28.56 -31.81 -10.16
CA GLU A 119 -29.69 -31.72 -11.08
C GLU A 119 -30.95 -32.37 -10.47
N GLY A 120 -32.03 -31.58 -10.37
CA GLY A 120 -33.33 -32.03 -9.88
C GLY A 120 -33.64 -31.76 -8.40
N LYS A 121 -32.75 -31.16 -7.61
CA LYS A 121 -33.02 -30.82 -6.18
C LYS A 121 -33.28 -29.34 -5.90
N TRP A 122 -33.98 -28.66 -6.81
CA TRP A 122 -34.52 -27.32 -6.56
C TRP A 122 -35.88 -27.42 -5.86
N ASP A 123 -35.93 -28.05 -4.68
CA ASP A 123 -37.19 -28.40 -4.00
C ASP A 123 -37.74 -27.27 -3.10
N GLY A 124 -37.12 -26.10 -3.14
CA GLY A 124 -37.52 -24.92 -2.37
C GLY A 124 -37.24 -25.04 -0.87
N LYS A 125 -36.50 -26.07 -0.43
CA LYS A 125 -36.14 -26.26 0.97
C LYS A 125 -34.74 -25.74 1.26
N TYR A 126 -34.48 -25.48 2.54
CA TYR A 126 -33.14 -25.14 3.00
C TYR A 126 -32.26 -26.39 2.97
N HIS A 127 -31.11 -26.30 2.30
CA HIS A 127 -30.08 -27.34 2.34
C HIS A 127 -28.96 -26.92 3.30
N THR A 128 -28.63 -27.80 4.25
CA THR A 128 -27.51 -27.57 5.17
C THR A 128 -26.19 -27.66 4.42
N LEU A 129 -25.44 -26.57 4.39
CA LEU A 129 -24.07 -26.57 3.89
C LEU A 129 -23.16 -27.14 4.98
N ASN A 130 -22.52 -28.26 4.70
CA ASN A 130 -21.39 -28.72 5.52
C ASN A 130 -20.15 -27.96 5.03
N PRO A 131 -19.53 -27.09 5.85
CA PRO A 131 -18.29 -26.45 5.46
C PRO A 131 -17.24 -27.53 5.21
N VAL A 132 -16.74 -27.60 3.98
CA VAL A 132 -15.53 -28.37 3.69
C VAL A 132 -14.44 -27.70 4.49
N SER A 133 -13.78 -28.48 5.37
CA SER A 133 -12.72 -28.01 6.25
C SER A 133 -11.74 -27.15 5.43
N PRO A 134 -11.30 -25.97 5.94
CA PRO A 134 -10.38 -25.13 5.20
C PRO A 134 -9.19 -25.97 4.77
N VAL A 135 -8.86 -25.94 3.48
CA VAL A 135 -7.54 -26.38 3.01
C VAL A 135 -6.55 -25.59 3.87
N SER A 136 -5.73 -26.32 4.63
CA SER A 136 -4.80 -25.78 5.61
C SER A 136 -4.14 -24.51 5.09
N SER A 137 -4.20 -23.44 5.88
CA SER A 137 -3.50 -22.19 5.61
C SER A 137 -2.09 -22.46 5.10
N PRO A 138 -1.56 -21.71 4.12
CA PRO A 138 -0.12 -21.60 3.97
C PRO A 138 0.40 -21.15 5.34
N SER A 139 1.26 -21.96 5.93
CA SER A 139 1.90 -21.66 7.21
C SER A 139 2.56 -20.29 7.11
N ILE A 140 2.02 -19.28 7.82
CA ILE A 140 2.72 -18.02 8.03
C ILE A 140 3.99 -18.36 8.82
N PRO A 141 5.21 -18.16 8.28
CA PRO A 141 6.40 -18.36 9.07
C PRO A 141 6.42 -17.26 10.13
N TYR A 142 6.23 -17.66 11.39
CA TYR A 142 6.53 -16.79 12.51
C TYR A 142 8.04 -16.86 12.73
N GLU A 143 8.71 -15.70 12.69
CA GLU A 143 10.13 -15.58 13.04
C GLU A 143 10.20 -14.92 14.43
N GLN A 144 10.27 -15.75 15.47
CA GLN A 144 10.60 -15.25 16.81
C GLN A 144 12.09 -14.96 16.86
N ARG A 145 12.44 -13.68 17.00
CA ARG A 145 13.81 -13.28 17.31
C ARG A 145 14.01 -13.34 18.83
N GLU A 146 14.37 -14.52 19.31
CA GLU A 146 15.11 -14.59 20.58
C GLU A 146 16.59 -14.35 20.31
N SER A 147 17.18 -13.51 21.14
CA SER A 147 18.54 -13.03 21.04
C SER A 147 19.55 -14.18 20.92
N GLY A 148 20.25 -14.23 19.79
CA GLY A 148 21.55 -14.88 19.66
C GLY A 148 21.55 -16.40 19.63
N GLN A 149 21.38 -16.99 18.44
CA GLN A 149 22.32 -17.93 17.79
C GLN A 149 21.61 -18.67 16.64
N ILE A 150 22.14 -18.54 15.42
CA ILE A 150 21.60 -19.20 14.23
C ILE A 150 22.12 -20.64 14.18
N LYS A 151 21.23 -21.62 14.40
CA LYS A 151 21.45 -23.00 13.93
C LYS A 151 20.56 -23.26 12.72
N ARG A 152 21.17 -23.32 11.53
CA ARG A 152 20.52 -23.84 10.32
C ARG A 152 20.40 -25.36 10.46
N ARG A 153 19.18 -25.87 10.61
CA ARG A 153 18.88 -27.29 10.38
C ARG A 153 18.54 -27.44 8.91
N ALA A 154 19.41 -28.10 8.16
CA ALA A 154 19.06 -28.72 6.89
C ALA A 154 18.41 -30.06 7.19
N GLU A 155 17.38 -30.44 6.43
CA GLU A 155 16.95 -31.81 6.13
C GLU A 155 15.58 -31.79 5.42
N PRO A 156 15.21 -32.83 4.67
CA PRO A 156 15.99 -33.65 3.73
C PRO A 156 15.56 -33.43 2.26
#